data_AF-A0AAV5A1E6-F1
#
_entry.id   AF-A0AAV5A1E6-F1
#
_cell.length_a   1.000
_cell.length_b   1.000
_cell.length_c   1.000
_cell.angle_alpha   90.00
_cell.angle_beta   90.00
_cell.angle_gamma   90.00
#
_symmetry.space_group_name_H-M   'P 1'
#
loop_
_entity.id
_entity.type
_entity.pdbx_description
1 polymer ?
#
loop_
_entity_poly.entity_id
_entity_poly.type
_entity_poly.pdbx_seq_one_letter_code
_entity_poly.pdbx_strand_id
1 'polypeptide(L)'
;MSDSVPRTPITPYPGADTTAVKELLTMMKSTLGTLGSTFEALNDQSGRITTLGPTDSSQQISSLRRQIRRQDKKQDERVMEVKHMIKDVLKDHIANDMRLEAQIEEQIRAEIALQVRQEVTAQIVEHLPISLQEQAEQSKRQLNDVKLSLVNSCSSYSNGCREARRANSGLRANNLDDPLARVLKPNGTESAMFPTDLRTLFGYDSNTALELVREFGLKEHDSRERNLNRFMAFIGIPFHLIPVPALTDAGPTNALHLNV
;
A
#
# COMPACT_ATOMS: atom_id res chain seq x y z
N MET A 1 -15.63 -8.48 35.29
CA MET A 1 -15.37 -7.24 34.52
C MET A 1 -15.91 -7.51 33.13
N SER A 2 -17.07 -6.91 32.86
CA SER A 2 -17.96 -7.26 31.77
C SER A 2 -17.93 -6.09 30.80
N ASP A 3 -17.28 -6.26 29.64
CA ASP A 3 -17.24 -5.21 28.62
C ASP A 3 -18.18 -5.52 27.46
N SER A 4 -19.08 -4.56 27.27
CA SER A 4 -20.25 -4.53 26.40
C SER A 4 -19.88 -4.14 24.98
N VAL A 5 -20.26 -4.97 24.00
CA VAL A 5 -20.21 -4.64 22.56
C VAL A 5 -21.39 -3.70 22.21
N PRO A 6 -21.16 -2.56 21.52
CA PRO A 6 -22.24 -1.67 21.12
C PRO A 6 -23.01 -2.23 19.91
N ARG A 7 -24.33 -2.38 20.07
CA ARG A 7 -25.27 -2.71 18.99
C ARG A 7 -25.49 -1.49 18.10
N THR A 8 -25.28 -1.65 16.80
CA THR A 8 -25.71 -0.67 15.79
C THR A 8 -27.24 -0.67 15.62
N PRO A 9 -27.85 0.50 15.38
CA PRO A 9 -29.29 0.64 15.23
C PRO A 9 -29.80 0.09 13.89
N ILE A 10 -30.86 -0.73 13.97
CA ILE A 10 -31.61 -1.26 12.83
C ILE A 10 -32.40 -0.10 12.22
N THR A 11 -32.14 0.22 10.96
CA THR A 11 -32.93 1.16 10.16
C THR A 11 -34.31 0.55 9.84
N PRO A 12 -35.42 1.28 10.00
CA PRO A 12 -36.76 0.78 9.70
C PRO A 12 -36.94 0.55 8.19
N TYR A 13 -37.52 -0.61 7.84
CA TYR A 13 -38.01 -0.91 6.50
C TYR A 13 -38.93 0.21 5.97
N PRO A 14 -38.75 0.72 4.74
CA PRO A 14 -39.70 1.62 4.12
C PRO A 14 -41.01 0.86 3.87
N GLY A 15 -42.10 1.43 4.39
CA GLY A 15 -43.43 0.84 4.37
C GLY A 15 -43.89 0.50 2.96
N ALA A 16 -44.39 -0.74 2.82
CA ALA A 16 -45.14 -1.20 1.68
C ALA A 16 -46.23 -0.20 1.27
N ASP A 17 -46.42 -0.02 -0.04
CA ASP A 17 -47.35 0.87 -0.73
C ASP A 17 -48.79 0.77 -0.23
N THR A 18 -49.09 1.43 0.89
CA THR A 18 -50.46 1.58 1.40
C THR A 18 -51.35 2.39 0.45
N THR A 19 -50.74 3.14 -0.46
CA THR A 19 -51.38 3.87 -1.57
C THR A 19 -51.90 2.93 -2.65
N ALA A 20 -51.09 1.99 -3.12
CA ALA A 20 -51.50 0.99 -4.12
C ALA A 20 -52.65 0.10 -3.62
N VAL A 21 -52.62 -0.28 -2.33
CA VAL A 21 -53.71 -1.06 -1.70
C VAL A 21 -55.01 -0.26 -1.61
N LYS A 22 -54.93 1.05 -1.33
CA LYS A 22 -56.10 1.94 -1.29
C LYS A 22 -56.72 2.14 -2.67
N GLU A 23 -55.92 2.25 -3.72
CA GLU A 23 -56.42 2.36 -5.10
C GLU A 23 -57.13 1.08 -5.54
N LEU A 24 -56.58 -0.10 -5.24
CA LEU A 24 -57.21 -1.39 -5.52
C LEU A 24 -58.57 -1.52 -4.81
N LEU A 25 -58.63 -1.19 -3.52
CA LEU A 25 -59.87 -1.23 -2.73
C LEU A 25 -60.93 -0.27 -3.28
N THR A 26 -60.52 0.91 -3.75
CA THR A 26 -61.42 1.90 -4.35
C THR A 26 -61.99 1.38 -5.68
N MET A 27 -61.16 0.73 -6.48
CA MET A 27 -61.57 0.10 -7.74
C MET A 27 -62.54 -1.06 -7.52
N MET A 28 -62.27 -1.93 -6.53
CA MET A 28 -63.16 -3.04 -6.17
C MET A 28 -64.51 -2.56 -5.62
N LYS A 29 -64.52 -1.46 -4.84
CA LYS A 29 -65.76 -0.85 -4.36
C LYS A 29 -66.59 -0.28 -5.52
N SER A 30 -65.94 0.33 -6.51
CA SER A 30 -66.61 0.81 -7.72
C SER A 30 -67.23 -0.34 -8.51
N THR A 31 -66.52 -1.46 -8.71
CA THR A 31 -67.06 -2.60 -9.46
C THR A 31 -68.23 -3.27 -8.74
N LEU A 32 -68.19 -3.38 -7.41
CA LEU A 32 -69.32 -3.83 -6.60
C LEU A 32 -70.55 -2.93 -6.71
N GLY A 33 -70.35 -1.60 -6.72
CA GLY A 33 -71.44 -0.64 -6.96
C GLY A 33 -72.08 -0.82 -8.33
N THR A 34 -71.27 -1.01 -9.37
CA THR A 34 -71.77 -1.31 -10.72
C THR A 34 -72.55 -2.63 -10.74
N LEU A 35 -72.04 -3.68 -10.10
CA LEU A 35 -72.71 -4.98 -10.02
C LEU A 35 -74.06 -4.91 -9.28
N GLY A 36 -74.12 -4.14 -8.17
CA GLY A 36 -75.36 -3.87 -7.45
C GLY A 36 -76.41 -3.19 -8.35
N SER A 37 -76.01 -2.17 -9.10
CA SER A 37 -76.90 -1.49 -10.05
C SER A 37 -77.38 -2.41 -11.18
N THR A 38 -76.53 -3.35 -11.65
CA THR A 38 -76.94 -4.34 -12.66
C THR A 38 -77.93 -5.36 -12.11
N PHE A 39 -77.82 -5.74 -10.84
CA PHE A 39 -78.77 -6.63 -10.17
C PHE A 39 -80.11 -5.96 -9.94
N GLU A 40 -80.15 -4.70 -9.52
CA GLU A 40 -81.39 -3.93 -9.42
C GLU A 40 -82.07 -3.78 -10.78
N ALA A 41 -81.33 -3.45 -11.83
CA ALA A 41 -81.88 -3.35 -13.18
C ALA A 41 -82.46 -4.69 -13.68
N LEU A 42 -81.80 -5.82 -13.39
CA LEU A 42 -82.30 -7.16 -13.70
C LEU A 42 -83.55 -7.51 -12.89
N ASN A 43 -83.59 -7.14 -11.61
CA ASN A 43 -84.75 -7.38 -10.75
C ASN A 43 -85.97 -6.57 -11.22
N ASP A 44 -85.76 -5.31 -11.60
CA ASP A 44 -86.80 -4.44 -12.14
C ASP A 44 -87.32 -4.93 -13.51
N GLN A 45 -86.41 -5.46 -14.35
CA GLN A 45 -86.78 -6.12 -15.60
C GLN A 45 -87.52 -7.44 -15.38
N SER A 46 -87.12 -8.24 -14.38
CA SER A 46 -87.79 -9.50 -14.01
C SER A 46 -89.22 -9.27 -13.53
N GLY A 47 -89.44 -8.21 -12.74
CA GLY A 47 -90.78 -7.77 -12.33
C GLY A 47 -91.70 -7.45 -13.52
N ARG A 48 -91.17 -6.76 -14.54
CA ARG A 48 -91.93 -6.40 -15.76
C ARG A 48 -92.23 -7.60 -16.67
N ILE A 49 -91.37 -8.62 -16.65
CA ILE A 49 -91.58 -9.88 -17.40
C ILE A 49 -92.74 -10.68 -16.81
N THR A 50 -93.01 -10.56 -15.51
CA THR A 50 -94.12 -11.26 -14.86
C THR A 50 -95.49 -10.72 -15.26
N THR A 51 -95.56 -9.46 -15.72
CA THR A 51 -96.79 -8.80 -16.20
C THR A 51 -97.08 -8.97 -17.69
N LEU A 52 -96.12 -9.46 -18.49
CA LEU A 52 -96.30 -9.72 -19.93
C LEU A 52 -96.56 -11.23 -20.15
N GLY A 53 -97.70 -11.57 -20.76
CA GLY A 53 -98.09 -12.96 -21.01
C GLY A 53 -97.11 -13.77 -21.90
N PRO A 54 -97.35 -15.09 -22.07
CA PRO A 54 -96.39 -16.06 -22.60
C PRO A 54 -95.90 -15.85 -24.05
N THR A 55 -96.58 -15.01 -24.83
CA THR A 55 -96.30 -14.83 -26.26
C THR A 55 -95.32 -13.69 -26.55
N ASP A 56 -95.37 -12.56 -25.84
CA ASP A 56 -94.48 -11.40 -26.04
C ASP A 56 -93.08 -11.58 -25.42
N SER A 57 -93.00 -12.35 -24.33
CA SER A 57 -91.73 -12.64 -23.64
C SER A 57 -90.74 -13.42 -24.52
N SER A 58 -91.23 -14.27 -25.43
CA SER A 58 -90.39 -15.05 -26.34
C SER A 58 -89.57 -14.16 -27.31
N GLN A 59 -90.20 -13.13 -27.88
CA GLN A 59 -89.54 -12.19 -28.79
C GLN A 59 -88.54 -11.32 -28.03
N GLN A 60 -88.90 -10.85 -26.83
CA GLN A 60 -87.99 -10.08 -25.98
C GLN A 60 -86.75 -10.90 -25.58
N ILE A 61 -86.92 -12.17 -25.17
CA ILE A 61 -85.81 -13.08 -24.85
C ILE A 61 -84.88 -13.28 -26.07
N SER A 62 -85.46 -13.42 -27.27
CA SER A 62 -84.65 -13.57 -28.49
C SER A 62 -83.82 -12.32 -28.81
N SER A 63 -84.40 -11.14 -28.61
CA SER A 63 -83.74 -9.85 -28.82
C SER A 63 -82.62 -9.63 -27.79
N LEU A 64 -82.87 -10.00 -26.53
CA LEU A 64 -81.94 -9.88 -25.43
C LEU A 64 -80.75 -10.84 -25.59
N ARG A 65 -81.00 -12.10 -26.02
CA ARG A 65 -79.90 -13.03 -26.39
C ARG A 65 -79.03 -12.49 -27.51
N ARG A 66 -79.64 -11.83 -28.51
CA ARG A 66 -78.90 -11.24 -29.63
C ARG A 66 -78.09 -10.02 -29.18
N GLN A 67 -78.62 -9.24 -28.25
CA GLN A 67 -77.92 -8.10 -27.64
C GLN A 67 -76.75 -8.56 -26.76
N ILE A 68 -76.94 -9.59 -25.93
CA ILE A 68 -75.87 -10.21 -25.13
C ILE A 68 -74.73 -10.67 -26.02
N ARG A 69 -75.02 -11.45 -27.08
CA ARG A 69 -73.97 -11.91 -28.01
C ARG A 69 -73.21 -10.77 -28.69
N ARG A 70 -73.88 -9.65 -28.99
CA ARG A 70 -73.22 -8.45 -29.55
C ARG A 70 -72.35 -7.76 -28.51
N GLN A 71 -72.79 -7.71 -27.26
CA GLN A 71 -72.01 -7.14 -26.17
C GLN A 71 -70.80 -8.02 -25.82
N ASP A 72 -70.97 -9.34 -25.74
CA ASP A 72 -69.88 -10.30 -25.52
C ASP A 72 -68.80 -10.11 -26.58
N LYS A 73 -69.18 -10.09 -27.86
CA LYS A 73 -68.22 -9.86 -28.96
C LYS A 73 -67.47 -8.54 -28.80
N LYS A 74 -68.16 -7.46 -28.42
CA LYS A 74 -67.55 -6.13 -28.21
C LYS A 74 -66.65 -6.11 -26.97
N GLN A 75 -67.01 -6.87 -25.93
CA GLN A 75 -66.17 -7.03 -24.74
C GLN A 75 -64.92 -7.82 -25.07
N ASP A 76 -65.02 -8.92 -25.82
CA ASP A 76 -63.87 -9.70 -26.27
C ASP A 76 -62.90 -8.85 -27.09
N GLU A 77 -63.41 -8.04 -28.01
CA GLU A 77 -62.60 -7.09 -28.79
C GLU A 77 -61.84 -6.10 -27.88
N ARG A 78 -62.52 -5.52 -26.88
CA ARG A 78 -61.90 -4.61 -25.91
C ARG A 78 -60.87 -5.31 -25.02
N VAL A 79 -61.17 -6.52 -24.58
CA VAL A 79 -60.26 -7.32 -23.75
C VAL A 79 -59.00 -7.66 -24.54
N MET A 80 -59.12 -7.99 -25.82
CA MET A 80 -57.96 -8.19 -26.69
C MET A 80 -57.14 -6.93 -26.85
N GLU A 81 -57.77 -5.77 -27.06
CA GLU A 81 -57.08 -4.48 -27.17
C GLU A 81 -56.32 -4.13 -25.89
N VAL A 82 -56.97 -4.25 -24.73
CA VAL A 82 -56.33 -4.04 -23.42
C VAL A 82 -55.20 -5.02 -23.19
N LYS A 83 -55.38 -6.30 -23.55
CA LYS A 83 -54.33 -7.31 -23.43
C LYS A 83 -53.13 -6.99 -24.31
N HIS A 84 -53.36 -6.46 -25.51
CA HIS A 84 -52.28 -6.04 -26.40
C HIS A 84 -51.53 -4.83 -25.84
N MET A 85 -52.27 -3.81 -25.40
CA MET A 85 -51.71 -2.60 -24.79
C MET A 85 -50.89 -2.93 -23.54
N ILE A 86 -51.42 -3.74 -22.62
CA ILE A 86 -50.68 -4.17 -21.43
C ILE A 86 -49.42 -4.94 -21.82
N LYS A 87 -49.52 -5.86 -22.78
CA LYS A 87 -48.37 -6.66 -23.21
C LYS A 87 -47.25 -5.78 -23.79
N ASP A 88 -47.59 -4.77 -24.58
CA ASP A 88 -46.60 -3.92 -25.22
C ASP A 88 -46.02 -2.89 -24.24
N VAL A 89 -46.87 -2.23 -23.46
CA VAL A 89 -46.43 -1.30 -22.39
C VAL A 89 -45.56 -2.02 -21.37
N LEU A 90 -45.93 -3.23 -20.94
CA LEU A 90 -45.14 -3.98 -19.95
C LEU A 90 -43.80 -4.43 -20.53
N LYS A 91 -43.75 -4.82 -21.81
CA LYS A 91 -42.48 -5.15 -22.48
C LYS A 91 -41.57 -3.94 -22.57
N ASP A 92 -42.10 -2.79 -22.95
CA ASP A 92 -41.32 -1.55 -23.05
C ASP A 92 -40.84 -1.10 -21.68
N HIS A 93 -41.68 -1.23 -20.64
CA HIS A 93 -41.30 -0.92 -19.26
C HIS A 93 -40.18 -1.84 -18.77
N ILE A 94 -40.29 -3.15 -18.98
CA ILE A 94 -39.25 -4.12 -18.60
C ILE A 94 -37.94 -3.81 -19.35
N ALA A 95 -38.01 -3.53 -20.65
CA ALA A 95 -36.83 -3.21 -21.45
C ALA A 95 -36.14 -1.92 -20.98
N ASN A 96 -36.92 -0.91 -20.57
CA ASN A 96 -36.40 0.35 -20.04
C ASN A 96 -35.81 0.17 -18.63
N ASP A 97 -36.48 -0.57 -17.75
CA ASP A 97 -35.99 -0.86 -16.40
C ASP A 97 -34.67 -1.63 -16.45
N MET A 98 -34.57 -2.67 -17.30
CA MET A 98 -33.33 -3.43 -17.44
C MET A 98 -32.17 -2.56 -17.98
N ARG A 99 -32.47 -1.60 -18.86
CA ARG A 99 -31.46 -0.63 -19.32
C ARG A 99 -31.05 0.34 -18.22
N LEU A 100 -31.99 0.78 -17.41
CA LEU A 100 -31.74 1.67 -16.28
C LEU A 100 -30.90 0.96 -15.21
N GLU A 101 -31.25 -0.29 -14.86
CA GLU A 101 -30.48 -1.13 -13.95
C GLU A 101 -29.03 -1.28 -14.40
N ALA A 102 -28.80 -1.57 -15.69
CA ALA A 102 -27.44 -1.66 -16.23
C ALA A 102 -26.66 -0.34 -16.10
N GLN A 103 -27.31 0.80 -16.34
CA GLN A 103 -26.68 2.11 -16.15
C GLN A 103 -26.37 2.41 -14.69
N ILE A 104 -27.27 2.05 -13.77
CA ILE A 104 -27.08 2.21 -12.33
C ILE A 104 -25.91 1.34 -11.86
N GLU A 105 -25.83 0.09 -12.30
CA GLU A 105 -24.70 -0.80 -11.96
C GLU A 105 -23.36 -0.23 -12.45
N GLU A 106 -23.31 0.29 -13.67
CA GLU A 106 -22.12 0.93 -14.24
C GLU A 106 -21.71 2.16 -13.41
N GLN A 107 -22.67 3.00 -13.02
CA GLN A 107 -22.42 4.17 -12.17
C GLN A 107 -21.94 3.78 -10.78
N ILE A 108 -22.57 2.81 -10.13
CA ILE A 108 -22.14 2.29 -8.82
C ILE A 108 -20.72 1.74 -8.90
N ARG A 109 -20.40 0.97 -9.94
CA ARG A 109 -19.05 0.42 -10.14
C ARG A 109 -18.02 1.53 -10.31
N ALA A 110 -18.34 2.58 -11.08
CA ALA A 110 -17.47 3.72 -11.27
C ALA A 110 -17.22 4.49 -9.96
N GLU A 111 -18.27 4.71 -9.18
CA GLU A 111 -18.20 5.41 -7.90
C GLU A 111 -17.40 4.62 -6.85
N ILE A 112 -17.62 3.30 -6.77
CA ILE A 112 -16.83 2.42 -5.89
C ILE A 112 -15.36 2.46 -6.29
N ALA A 113 -15.04 2.39 -7.58
CA ALA A 113 -13.65 2.45 -8.05
C ALA A 113 -12.97 3.78 -7.65
N LEU A 114 -13.71 4.88 -7.69
CA LEU A 114 -13.23 6.20 -7.30
C LEU A 114 -12.98 6.27 -5.79
N GLN A 115 -13.93 5.81 -4.97
CA GLN A 115 -13.80 5.79 -3.51
C GLN A 115 -12.64 4.88 -3.05
N VAL A 116 -12.55 3.67 -3.61
CA VAL A 116 -11.43 2.76 -3.32
C VAL A 116 -10.10 3.40 -3.68
N ARG A 117 -10.00 4.08 -4.83
CA ARG A 117 -8.76 4.77 -5.21
C ARG A 117 -8.39 5.87 -4.21
N GLN A 118 -9.35 6.65 -3.73
CA GLN A 118 -9.10 7.71 -2.74
C GLN A 118 -8.65 7.14 -1.40
N GLU A 119 -9.37 6.16 -0.86
CA GLU A 119 -9.06 5.49 0.40
C GLU A 119 -7.71 4.79 0.35
N VAL A 120 -7.43 4.05 -0.73
CA VAL A 120 -6.13 3.39 -0.92
C VAL A 120 -5.02 4.43 -1.00
N THR A 121 -5.23 5.56 -1.68
CA THR A 121 -4.22 6.62 -1.75
C THR A 121 -3.97 7.23 -0.37
N ALA A 122 -5.01 7.51 0.41
CA ALA A 122 -4.88 8.03 1.76
C ALA A 122 -4.15 7.06 2.70
N GLN A 123 -4.53 5.78 2.69
CA GLN A 123 -3.91 4.73 3.49
C GLN A 123 -2.46 4.44 3.07
N ILE A 124 -2.13 4.55 1.78
CA ILE A 124 -0.75 4.45 1.28
C ILE A 124 0.12 5.55 1.91
N VAL A 125 -0.37 6.80 1.98
CA VAL A 125 0.39 7.89 2.59
C VAL A 125 0.58 7.68 4.10
N GLU A 126 -0.43 7.16 4.80
CA GLU A 126 -0.35 6.93 6.24
C GLU A 126 0.54 5.74 6.63
N HIS A 127 0.47 4.63 5.88
CA HIS A 127 1.18 3.39 6.20
C HIS A 127 2.55 3.23 5.53
N LEU A 128 2.88 4.06 4.53
CA LEU A 128 4.23 4.14 3.95
C LEU A 128 4.85 5.51 4.28
N PRO A 129 5.37 5.70 5.51
CA PRO A 129 6.01 6.96 5.93
C PRO A 129 7.30 7.29 5.18
N ILE A 130 7.82 6.35 4.38
CA ILE A 130 8.99 6.53 3.53
C ILE A 130 8.54 6.21 2.10
N SER A 131 8.71 7.16 1.19
CA SER A 131 8.38 6.91 -0.21
C SER A 131 9.22 5.73 -0.75
N LEU A 132 8.65 4.91 -1.63
CA LEU A 132 9.41 3.83 -2.30
C LEU A 132 10.71 4.35 -2.94
N GLN A 133 10.71 5.62 -3.34
CA GLN A 133 11.84 6.31 -3.93
C GLN A 133 12.95 6.56 -2.90
N GLU A 134 12.62 7.03 -1.70
CA GLU A 134 13.58 7.16 -0.59
C GLU A 134 14.10 5.80 -0.11
N GLN A 135 13.25 4.76 -0.10
CA GLN A 135 13.68 3.40 0.24
C GLN A 135 14.67 2.85 -0.79
N ALA A 136 14.44 3.12 -2.09
CA ALA A 136 15.36 2.77 -3.17
C ALA A 136 16.69 3.53 -3.06
N GLU A 137 16.66 4.82 -2.70
CA GLU A 137 17.86 5.60 -2.46
C GLU A 137 18.66 5.09 -1.24
N GLN A 138 17.97 4.76 -0.15
CA GLN A 138 18.60 4.22 1.05
C GLN A 138 19.25 2.86 0.76
N SER A 139 18.57 1.98 0.02
CA SER A 139 19.12 0.71 -0.44
C SER A 139 20.35 0.91 -1.34
N LYS A 140 20.31 1.87 -2.27
CA LYS A 140 21.46 2.21 -3.12
C LYS A 140 22.66 2.72 -2.32
N ARG A 141 22.42 3.51 -1.27
CA ARG A 141 23.48 3.95 -0.33
C ARG A 141 24.08 2.76 0.42
N GLN A 142 23.25 1.86 0.94
CA GLN A 142 23.71 0.64 1.61
C GLN A 142 24.51 -0.27 0.69
N LEU A 143 24.06 -0.48 -0.55
CA LEU A 143 24.80 -1.25 -1.54
C LEU A 143 26.14 -0.61 -1.91
N ASN A 144 26.20 0.72 -2.00
CA ASN A 144 27.45 1.43 -2.21
C ASN A 144 28.39 1.27 -1.01
N ASP A 145 27.87 1.32 0.22
CA ASP A 145 28.66 1.13 1.44
C ASP A 145 29.18 -0.31 1.59
N VAL A 146 28.35 -1.30 1.26
CA VAL A 146 28.77 -2.71 1.17
C VAL A 146 29.78 -2.89 0.05
N LYS A 147 29.60 -2.25 -1.11
CA LYS A 147 30.56 -2.30 -2.21
C LYS A 147 31.90 -1.65 -1.82
N LEU A 148 31.89 -0.53 -1.11
CA LEU A 148 33.09 0.11 -0.55
C LEU A 148 33.76 -0.81 0.48
N SER A 149 32.99 -1.39 1.39
CA SER A 149 33.48 -2.35 2.39
C SER A 149 34.04 -3.62 1.76
N LEU A 150 33.43 -4.10 0.67
CA LEU A 150 33.86 -5.28 -0.07
C LEU A 150 35.04 -4.96 -0.99
N VAL A 151 35.17 -3.75 -1.52
CA VAL A 151 36.40 -3.29 -2.18
C VAL A 151 37.54 -3.21 -1.16
N ASN A 152 37.28 -2.70 0.04
CA ASN A 152 38.25 -2.66 1.14
C ASN A 152 38.62 -4.06 1.66
N SER A 153 37.71 -5.03 1.56
CA SER A 153 37.92 -6.40 2.07
C SER A 153 38.32 -7.42 0.98
N CYS A 154 38.03 -7.15 -0.29
CA CYS A 154 37.98 -8.15 -1.35
C CYS A 154 38.23 -7.59 -2.76
N SER A 155 38.67 -6.33 -2.97
CA SER A 155 38.98 -5.89 -4.34
C SER A 155 40.08 -6.75 -4.94
N SER A 156 39.65 -7.61 -5.84
CA SER A 156 40.37 -8.59 -6.64
C SER A 156 41.33 -7.95 -7.67
N TYR A 157 41.52 -6.62 -7.64
CA TYR A 157 42.66 -5.94 -8.26
C TYR A 157 43.80 -5.67 -7.26
N SER A 158 43.62 -6.04 -6.00
CA SER A 158 44.62 -5.99 -4.92
C SER A 158 44.61 -7.30 -4.11
N ASN A 159 44.95 -8.41 -4.76
CA ASN A 159 45.60 -9.52 -4.03
C ASN A 159 46.82 -9.00 -3.26
N GLY A 160 47.43 -7.90 -3.72
CA GLY A 160 48.58 -7.23 -3.12
C GLY A 160 48.40 -6.73 -1.69
N CYS A 161 47.27 -6.17 -1.22
CA CYS A 161 47.24 -5.59 0.14
C CYS A 161 47.20 -6.67 1.23
N ARG A 162 46.38 -7.72 1.06
CA ARG A 162 46.32 -8.85 1.99
C ARG A 162 47.60 -9.70 1.92
N GLU A 163 48.14 -9.89 0.71
CA GLU A 163 49.40 -10.60 0.50
C GLU A 163 50.61 -9.80 1.01
N ALA A 164 50.65 -8.49 0.82
CA ALA A 164 51.67 -7.61 1.39
C ALA A 164 51.61 -7.57 2.91
N ARG A 165 50.41 -7.46 3.50
CA ARG A 165 50.26 -7.59 4.96
C ARG A 165 50.70 -8.96 5.47
N ARG A 166 50.40 -10.03 4.73
CA ARG A 166 50.84 -11.39 5.07
C ARG A 166 52.35 -11.53 4.94
N ALA A 167 52.97 -10.97 3.91
CA ALA A 167 54.42 -10.95 3.73
C ALA A 167 55.12 -10.13 4.83
N ASN A 168 54.61 -8.93 5.12
CA ASN A 168 55.12 -8.04 6.17
C ASN A 168 54.92 -8.61 7.57
N SER A 169 53.87 -9.42 7.81
CA SER A 169 53.67 -10.10 9.09
C SER A 169 54.76 -11.13 9.42
N GLY A 170 55.48 -11.61 8.39
CA GLY A 170 56.64 -12.48 8.55
C GLY A 170 57.89 -11.75 9.04
N LEU A 171 57.94 -10.42 8.93
CA LEU A 171 59.08 -9.62 9.36
C LEU A 171 59.18 -9.57 10.88
N ARG A 172 60.39 -9.80 11.39
CA ARG A 172 60.71 -9.80 12.82
C ARG A 172 61.82 -8.80 13.11
N ALA A 173 62.04 -8.50 14.38
CA ALA A 173 63.12 -7.61 14.84
C ALA A 173 64.53 -8.03 14.39
N ASN A 174 64.71 -9.28 13.96
CA ASN A 174 65.99 -9.82 13.50
C ASN A 174 66.24 -9.57 12.00
N ASN A 175 65.21 -9.17 11.23
CA ASN A 175 65.25 -9.03 9.77
C ASN A 175 64.78 -7.63 9.36
N LEU A 176 65.52 -6.61 9.80
CA LEU A 176 65.15 -5.21 9.56
C LEU A 176 65.48 -4.71 8.14
N ASP A 177 66.30 -5.47 7.42
CA ASP A 177 66.81 -5.15 6.08
C ASP A 177 66.05 -5.90 4.98
N ASP A 178 65.07 -6.73 5.35
CA ASP A 178 64.22 -7.41 4.39
C ASP A 178 63.21 -6.41 3.77
N PRO A 179 62.96 -6.50 2.45
CA PRO A 179 62.12 -5.54 1.74
C PRO A 179 60.67 -5.61 2.19
N LEU A 180 60.09 -4.44 2.48
CA LEU A 180 58.69 -4.29 2.80
C LEU A 180 57.84 -4.44 1.55
N ALA A 181 56.85 -5.33 1.62
CA ALA A 181 55.83 -5.45 0.59
C ALA A 181 54.95 -4.19 0.60
N ARG A 182 54.83 -3.55 -0.57
CA ARG A 182 54.16 -2.27 -0.74
C ARG A 182 52.65 -2.38 -0.48
N VAL A 183 52.13 -1.44 0.31
CA VAL A 183 50.70 -1.35 0.61
C VAL A 183 50.11 -0.16 -0.14
N LEU A 184 48.96 -0.37 -0.79
CA LEU A 184 48.24 0.68 -1.50
C LEU A 184 47.45 1.57 -0.53
N LYS A 185 47.31 2.85 -0.88
CA LYS A 185 46.48 3.82 -0.15
C LYS A 185 44.99 3.50 -0.26
N PRO A 186 44.12 4.13 0.57
CA PRO A 186 42.67 4.02 0.45
C PRO A 186 42.10 4.44 -0.92
N ASN A 187 42.83 5.27 -1.67
CA ASN A 187 42.48 5.71 -3.02
C ASN A 187 42.98 4.77 -4.14
N GLY A 188 43.65 3.66 -3.79
CA GLY A 188 44.19 2.69 -4.75
C GLY A 188 45.54 3.07 -5.39
N THR A 189 46.18 4.17 -4.97
CA THR A 189 47.49 4.61 -5.49
C THR A 189 48.65 4.21 -4.57
N GLU A 190 49.85 4.07 -5.14
CA GLU A 190 51.08 3.86 -4.36
C GLU A 190 51.53 5.15 -3.66
N SER A 191 52.06 5.03 -2.44
CA SER A 191 52.73 6.15 -1.78
C SER A 191 54.16 6.27 -2.29
N ALA A 192 54.55 7.50 -2.67
CA ALA A 192 55.93 7.82 -3.00
C ALA A 192 56.84 7.81 -1.77
N MET A 193 56.25 7.96 -0.56
CA MET A 193 56.96 7.98 0.72
C MET A 193 56.99 6.62 1.42
N PHE A 194 56.57 5.55 0.75
CA PHE A 194 56.58 4.22 1.33
C PHE A 194 58.03 3.74 1.53
N PRO A 195 58.44 3.36 2.75
CA PRO A 195 59.80 2.92 3.02
C PRO A 195 60.09 1.59 2.33
N THR A 196 61.33 1.40 1.89
CA THR A 196 61.77 0.14 1.29
C THR A 196 61.90 -0.97 2.31
N ASP A 197 62.32 -0.65 3.55
CA ASP A 197 62.70 -1.60 4.59
C ASP A 197 62.33 -1.05 5.98
N LEU A 198 62.33 -1.89 7.02
CA LEU A 198 62.02 -1.45 8.38
C LEU A 198 63.07 -0.49 8.94
N ARG A 199 64.33 -0.65 8.52
CA ARG A 199 65.40 0.26 8.88
C ARG A 199 65.15 1.69 8.38
N THR A 200 64.65 1.84 7.15
CA THR A 200 64.33 3.17 6.59
C THR A 200 63.09 3.76 7.25
N LEU A 201 62.09 2.94 7.57
CA LEU A 201 60.92 3.35 8.36
C LEU A 201 61.28 3.89 9.75
N PHE A 202 62.23 3.26 10.46
CA PHE A 202 62.68 3.73 11.77
C PHE A 202 63.58 4.97 11.71
N GLY A 203 64.14 5.27 10.53
CA GLY A 203 64.91 6.48 10.27
C GLY A 203 64.07 7.73 10.01
N TYR A 204 62.75 7.60 9.88
CA TYR A 204 61.85 8.73 9.62
C TYR A 204 61.81 9.71 10.81
N ASP A 205 61.81 11.01 10.49
CA ASP A 205 61.59 12.08 11.45
C ASP A 205 60.10 12.18 11.84
N SER A 206 59.80 12.96 12.87
CA SER A 206 58.44 13.07 13.39
C SER A 206 57.45 13.60 12.35
N ASN A 207 57.89 14.46 11.42
CA ASN A 207 57.01 15.06 10.41
C ASN A 207 56.70 14.06 9.29
N THR A 208 57.70 13.35 8.76
CA THR A 208 57.47 12.34 7.71
C THR A 208 56.64 11.17 8.23
N ALA A 209 56.82 10.75 9.48
CA ALA A 209 55.97 9.72 10.11
C ALA A 209 54.50 10.15 10.24
N LEU A 210 54.25 11.44 10.51
CA LEU A 210 52.91 12.02 10.59
C LEU A 210 52.26 12.08 9.20
N GLU A 211 53.00 12.58 8.20
CA GLU A 211 52.53 12.65 6.81
C GLU A 211 52.19 11.26 6.26
N LEU A 212 53.00 10.25 6.57
CA LEU A 212 52.74 8.85 6.21
C LEU A 212 51.43 8.34 6.83
N VAL A 213 51.23 8.57 8.13
CA VAL A 213 49.99 8.18 8.82
C VAL A 213 48.76 8.86 8.20
N ARG A 214 48.87 10.14 7.85
CA ARG A 214 47.82 10.93 7.20
C ARG A 214 47.51 10.46 5.79
N GLU A 215 48.53 10.14 4.99
CA GLU A 215 48.39 9.69 3.61
C GLU A 215 47.64 8.34 3.52
N PHE A 216 47.81 7.48 4.53
CA PHE A 216 47.09 6.21 4.65
C PHE A 216 45.75 6.33 5.40
N GLY A 217 45.33 7.55 5.78
CA GLY A 217 44.05 7.81 6.44
C GLY A 217 43.96 7.25 7.87
N LEU A 218 45.10 7.09 8.54
CA LEU A 218 45.19 6.61 9.92
C LEU A 218 45.09 7.77 10.91
N LYS A 219 44.67 7.48 12.15
CA LYS A 219 44.54 8.49 13.21
C LYS A 219 45.92 8.95 13.69
N GLU A 220 46.14 10.27 13.64
CA GLU A 220 47.37 10.95 14.06
C GLU A 220 47.54 10.97 15.59
N HIS A 221 48.80 10.96 16.05
CA HIS A 221 49.21 11.07 17.44
C HIS A 221 50.40 12.02 17.60
N ASP A 222 50.55 12.57 18.82
CA ASP A 222 51.59 13.56 19.13
C ASP A 222 53.02 12.99 19.17
N SER A 223 53.16 11.66 19.34
CA SER A 223 54.47 11.01 19.41
C SER A 223 54.78 10.21 18.15
N ARG A 224 56.00 10.38 17.65
CA ARG A 224 56.53 9.67 16.46
C ARG A 224 56.39 8.16 16.61
N GLU A 225 56.75 7.62 17.77
CA GLU A 225 56.72 6.19 18.05
C GLU A 225 55.29 5.64 17.97
N ARG A 226 54.27 6.42 18.39
CA ARG A 226 52.86 6.01 18.27
C ARG A 226 52.37 6.04 16.83
N ASN A 227 52.79 7.04 16.04
CA ASN A 227 52.47 7.12 14.62
C ASN A 227 53.10 5.95 13.85
N LEU A 228 54.39 5.66 14.08
CA LEU A 228 55.08 4.52 13.47
C LEU A 228 54.47 3.19 13.91
N ASN A 229 54.14 3.02 15.18
CA ASN A 229 53.46 1.82 15.70
C ASN A 229 52.09 1.61 15.04
N ARG A 230 51.34 2.69 14.82
CA ARG A 230 50.03 2.63 14.15
C ARG A 230 50.18 2.24 12.68
N PHE A 231 51.17 2.80 12.00
CA PHE A 231 51.50 2.45 10.63
C PHE A 231 51.98 0.99 10.52
N MET A 232 52.86 0.53 11.41
CA MET A 232 53.32 -0.87 11.49
C MET A 232 52.17 -1.86 11.67
N ALA A 233 51.24 -1.56 12.60
CA ALA A 233 50.04 -2.37 12.79
C ALA A 233 49.15 -2.40 11.54
N PHE A 234 49.05 -1.28 10.82
CA PHE A 234 48.28 -1.18 9.57
C PHE A 234 48.90 -2.00 8.41
N ILE A 235 50.23 -2.05 8.31
CA ILE A 235 50.94 -2.86 7.30
C ILE A 235 51.14 -4.33 7.73
N GLY A 236 50.67 -4.71 8.92
CA GLY A 236 50.60 -6.10 9.38
C GLY A 236 51.79 -6.60 10.19
N ILE A 237 52.67 -5.71 10.66
CA ILE A 237 53.83 -6.07 11.48
C ILE A 237 53.38 -6.27 12.93
N PRO A 238 53.70 -7.42 13.57
CA PRO A 238 53.14 -7.78 14.87
C PRO A 238 53.82 -7.12 16.08
N PHE A 239 54.98 -6.48 15.90
CA PHE A 239 55.76 -5.90 16.99
C PHE A 239 55.76 -4.37 16.95
N HIS A 240 56.02 -3.77 18.10
CA HIS A 240 55.89 -2.33 18.34
C HIS A 240 57.20 -1.77 18.88
N LEU A 241 57.50 -0.52 18.54
CA LEU A 241 58.55 0.27 19.18
C LEU A 241 58.12 0.59 20.61
N ILE A 242 58.96 0.20 21.57
CA ILE A 242 58.82 0.58 22.96
C ILE A 242 59.52 1.93 23.13
N PRO A 243 58.81 3.01 23.51
CA PRO A 243 59.46 4.27 23.80
C PRO A 243 60.35 4.08 25.04
N VAL A 244 61.67 4.20 24.85
CA VAL A 244 62.61 4.23 25.97
C VAL A 244 62.45 5.60 26.65
N PRO A 245 62.08 5.65 27.95
CA PRO A 245 62.03 6.91 28.66
C PRO A 245 63.45 7.49 28.69
N ALA A 246 63.61 8.72 28.21
CA ALA A 246 64.85 9.46 28.36
C ALA A 246 65.14 9.58 29.87
N LEU A 247 66.25 8.97 30.32
CA LEU A 247 66.77 9.17 31.66
C LEU A 247 67.07 10.67 31.81
N THR A 248 66.19 11.37 32.50
CA THR A 248 66.37 12.78 32.86
C THR A 248 67.36 12.81 34.01
N ASP A 249 68.60 13.18 33.68
CA ASP A 249 69.64 13.53 34.63
C ASP A 249 69.21 14.85 35.32
N ALA A 250 68.76 14.77 36.58
CA ALA A 250 68.35 15.92 37.36
C ALA A 250 68.97 15.84 38.76
N GLY A 251 70.13 16.48 38.92
CA GLY A 251 70.76 16.70 40.22
C GLY A 251 69.92 17.64 41.11
N PRO A 252 69.95 17.49 42.44
CA PRO A 252 69.23 18.39 43.34
C PRO A 252 70.13 19.56 43.73
N THR A 253 69.76 20.77 43.29
CA THR A 253 70.20 22.01 43.93
C THR A 253 69.01 22.70 44.61
N ASN A 254 69.28 23.07 45.86
CA ASN A 254 68.68 24.16 46.65
C ASN A 254 67.39 23.94 47.45
N ALA A 255 67.64 23.89 48.77
CA ALA A 255 67.30 24.94 49.74
C ALA A 255 65.97 24.87 50.49
N LEU A 256 66.15 24.77 51.81
CA LEU A 256 65.44 25.49 52.89
C LEU A 256 63.93 25.25 53.02
N HIS A 257 63.58 24.46 54.04
CA HIS A 257 62.53 24.88 54.97
C HIS A 257 62.82 24.33 56.37
N LEU A 258 63.30 25.21 57.24
CA LEU A 258 63.13 25.11 58.70
C LEU A 258 61.64 25.26 58.99
N ASN A 259 61.07 24.39 59.83
CA ASN A 259 60.10 24.81 60.84
C ASN A 259 59.82 23.69 61.86
N VAL A 260 60.11 24.05 63.11
CA VAL A 260 59.72 23.51 64.42
C VAL A 260 60.31 22.17 64.84
#